data_AF-A0A8X6M7S6-F1
#
_entry.id   AF-A0A8X6M7S6-F1
#
_cell.length_a   1.000
_cell.length_b   1.000
_cell.length_c   1.000
_cell.angle_alpha   90.00
_cell.angle_beta   90.00
_cell.angle_gamma   90.00
#
_symmetry.space_group_name_H-M   'P 1'
#
loop_
_entity.id
_entity.type
_entity.pdbx_description
1 polymer ?
#
loop_
_entity_poly.entity_id
_entity_poly.type
_entity_poly.pdbx_seq_one_letter_code
_entity_poly.pdbx_strand_id
1 'polypeptide(L)'
;MTDSSDFGLGASLNEITSDGFKSSGDINATAAELVYGTTIRLPRYFFEDTGTKNISEFVQQLKQTMHNLKPVPTSLYGRKTVFVHPELSQCTHVFLRHDALRKPLQSSCDGPFAVVKRSEKLIPVQRQGKKNWCFYGWD
;
A
#
# COMPACT_ATOMS: atom_id res chain seq x y z
N MET A 1 -26.09 -37.92 45.57
CA MET A 1 -26.14 -36.96 44.44
C MET A 1 -25.28 -35.78 44.82
N THR A 2 -24.04 -35.78 44.31
CA THR A 2 -23.08 -34.68 44.44
C THR A 2 -23.38 -33.68 43.33
N ASP A 3 -23.75 -32.46 43.69
CA ASP A 3 -23.86 -31.34 42.75
C ASP A 3 -22.56 -30.54 42.79
N SER A 4 -21.88 -30.51 41.65
CA SER A 4 -20.69 -29.73 41.38
C SER A 4 -21.11 -28.41 40.72
N SER A 5 -20.82 -27.28 41.36
CA SER A 5 -20.51 -26.02 40.65
C SER A 5 -19.95 -24.99 41.62
N ASP A 6 -18.69 -25.22 41.98
CA ASP A 6 -17.79 -24.20 42.49
C ASP A 6 -17.14 -23.50 41.29
N PHE A 7 -17.39 -22.22 41.08
CA PHE A 7 -16.60 -21.36 40.20
C PHE A 7 -16.54 -19.94 40.80
N GLY A 8 -15.78 -19.85 41.90
CA GLY A 8 -15.26 -18.60 42.43
C GLY A 8 -14.17 -18.02 41.52
N LEU A 9 -14.42 -16.79 41.07
CA LEU A 9 -13.49 -15.67 40.90
C LEU A 9 -11.99 -15.96 41.06
N GLY A 10 -11.21 -15.72 39.99
CA GLY A 10 -9.76 -15.51 40.12
C GLY A 10 -8.93 -15.85 38.89
N ALA A 11 -9.08 -15.11 37.78
CA ALA A 11 -8.06 -15.07 36.74
C ALA A 11 -7.62 -13.62 36.54
N SER A 12 -6.44 -13.32 37.09
CA SER A 12 -5.73 -12.05 36.97
C SER A 12 -5.42 -11.76 35.50
N LEU A 13 -5.83 -10.58 35.00
CA LEU A 13 -5.62 -10.09 33.64
C LEU A 13 -4.16 -9.67 33.36
N ASN A 14 -3.21 -10.56 33.66
CA ASN A 14 -1.78 -10.29 33.50
C ASN A 14 -1.12 -11.17 32.42
N GLU A 15 -1.88 -11.86 31.57
CA GLU A 15 -1.33 -12.88 30.68
C GLU A 15 -1.81 -12.77 29.23
N ILE A 16 -1.91 -11.55 28.70
CA ILE A 16 -2.14 -11.34 27.27
C ILE A 16 -1.14 -10.33 26.71
N THR A 17 0.13 -10.72 26.68
CA THR A 17 1.11 -10.09 25.77
C THR A 17 2.21 -11.10 25.45
N SER A 18 2.00 -11.98 24.47
CA SER A 18 3.11 -12.77 23.94
C SER A 18 3.02 -13.11 22.46
N ASP A 19 2.22 -12.41 21.66
CA ASP A 19 2.26 -12.58 20.20
C ASP A 19 2.26 -11.22 19.49
N GLY A 20 3.35 -10.47 19.72
CA GLY A 20 3.71 -9.33 18.91
C GLY A 20 4.27 -9.77 17.55
N PHE A 21 3.86 -9.07 16.49
CA PHE A 21 4.37 -9.20 15.13
C PHE A 21 5.91 -9.10 15.10
N LYS A 22 6.59 -10.24 14.91
CA LYS A 22 8.05 -10.36 14.86
C LYS A 22 8.59 -9.82 13.53
N SER A 23 9.28 -8.68 13.59
CA SER A 23 10.09 -8.14 12.49
C SER A 23 11.56 -8.42 12.79
N SER A 24 12.20 -9.25 11.96
CA SER A 24 13.56 -9.77 12.14
C SER A 24 14.60 -8.70 12.51
N GLY A 25 14.89 -8.60 13.80
CA GLY A 25 15.80 -7.62 14.39
C GLY A 25 15.41 -7.32 15.84
N ASP A 26 15.13 -8.37 16.61
CA ASP A 26 14.37 -8.33 17.86
C ASP A 26 15.15 -7.66 19.01
N ILE A 27 15.26 -6.33 18.97
CA ILE A 27 15.28 -5.54 20.20
C ILE A 27 13.93 -5.81 20.86
N ASN A 28 13.92 -6.45 22.02
CA ASN A 28 12.72 -6.74 22.83
C ASN A 28 12.10 -5.44 23.39
N ALA A 29 11.87 -4.47 22.53
CA ALA A 29 11.41 -3.13 22.82
C ALA A 29 10.49 -2.68 21.68
N THR A 30 9.35 -2.11 22.05
CA THR A 30 8.39 -1.56 21.10
C THR A 30 8.90 -0.24 20.52
N ALA A 31 8.45 0.15 19.33
CA ALA A 31 8.81 1.44 18.73
C ALA A 31 8.47 2.63 19.65
N ALA A 32 7.39 2.52 20.43
CA ALA A 32 7.01 3.49 21.46
C ALA A 32 8.08 3.63 22.55
N GLU A 33 8.59 2.51 23.07
CA GLU A 33 9.63 2.52 24.11
C GLU A 33 10.96 3.05 23.59
N LEU A 34 11.32 2.76 22.34
CA LEU A 34 12.55 3.26 21.74
C LEU A 34 12.53 4.77 21.47
N VAL A 35 11.36 5.31 21.12
CA VAL A 35 11.22 6.74 20.77
C VAL A 35 10.90 7.58 22.01
N TYR A 36 10.00 7.12 22.87
CA TYR A 36 9.45 7.89 23.99
C TYR A 36 9.90 7.37 25.36
N GLY A 37 10.73 6.33 25.43
CA GLY A 37 11.21 5.73 26.68
C GLY A 37 10.13 5.05 27.51
N THR A 38 8.89 5.00 27.03
CA THR A 38 7.72 4.47 27.74
C THR A 38 6.74 3.83 26.75
N THR A 39 5.96 2.86 27.21
CA THR A 39 4.85 2.32 26.42
C THR A 39 3.76 3.39 26.25
N ILE A 40 3.27 3.59 25.03
CA ILE A 40 2.16 4.52 24.78
C ILE A 40 0.91 3.98 25.48
N ARG A 41 0.40 4.74 26.44
CA ARG A 41 -0.97 4.56 26.95
C ARG A 41 -1.86 5.60 26.27
N LEU A 42 -2.88 5.13 25.55
CA LEU A 42 -3.89 6.02 25.02
C LEU A 42 -4.62 6.69 26.18
N PRO A 43 -4.74 8.03 26.21
CA PRO A 43 -5.64 8.69 27.15
C PRO A 43 -7.03 8.09 26.96
N ARG A 44 -7.63 7.58 28.05
CA ARG A 44 -8.93 6.88 28.07
C ARG A 44 -10.11 7.70 27.52
N TYR A 45 -9.86 8.93 27.09
CA TYR A 45 -10.83 9.97 26.77
C TYR A 45 -11.27 10.02 25.31
N PHE A 46 -10.78 9.11 24.44
CA PHE A 46 -11.16 9.11 23.02
C PHE A 46 -12.48 8.40 22.71
N PHE A 47 -13.04 7.65 23.65
CA PHE A 47 -14.30 6.93 23.45
C PHE A 47 -15.37 7.56 24.33
N GLU A 48 -16.25 8.35 23.71
CA GLU A 48 -17.52 8.69 24.33
C GLU A 48 -18.38 7.44 24.37
N ASP A 49 -18.95 7.14 25.53
CA ASP A 49 -19.87 6.01 25.71
C ASP A 49 -21.19 6.35 25.01
N THR A 50 -21.21 6.26 23.68
CA THR A 50 -22.43 6.47 22.90
C THR A 50 -23.26 5.21 23.09
N GLY A 51 -24.09 5.21 24.14
CA GLY A 51 -24.85 4.06 24.62
C GLY A 51 -25.42 3.20 23.50
N THR A 52 -25.46 1.88 23.74
CA THR A 52 -25.83 0.78 22.81
C THR A 52 -26.43 1.22 21.47
N LYS A 53 -25.60 1.78 20.59
CA LYS A 53 -26.00 1.96 19.19
C LYS A 53 -26.15 0.58 18.59
N ASN A 54 -27.24 0.34 17.88
CA ASN A 54 -27.44 -0.92 17.19
C ASN A 54 -26.27 -1.12 16.21
N ILE A 55 -25.37 -2.05 16.53
CA ILE A 55 -24.11 -2.28 15.79
C ILE A 55 -24.43 -2.58 14.31
N SER A 56 -25.56 -3.25 14.05
CA SER A 56 -26.02 -3.55 12.71
C SER A 56 -26.28 -2.28 11.90
N GLU A 57 -26.98 -1.30 12.48
CA GLU A 57 -27.31 -0.03 11.84
C GLU A 57 -26.06 0.81 11.57
N PHE A 58 -25.13 0.84 12.53
CA PHE A 58 -23.84 1.54 12.35
C PHE A 58 -23.01 0.95 11.19
N VAL A 59 -22.91 -0.38 11.13
CA VAL A 59 -22.19 -1.07 10.05
C VAL A 59 -22.87 -0.83 8.70
N GLN A 60 -24.20 -0.83 8.64
CA GLN A 60 -24.94 -0.51 7.42
C GLN A 60 -24.68 0.92 6.95
N GLN A 61 -24.72 1.89 7.87
CA GLN A 61 -24.41 3.29 7.57
C GLN A 61 -22.97 3.46 7.08
N LEU A 62 -22.00 2.80 7.72
CA LEU A 62 -20.59 2.86 7.31
C LEU A 62 -20.40 2.31 5.89
N LYS A 63 -20.99 1.14 5.58
CA LYS A 63 -20.94 0.54 4.24
C LYS A 63 -21.55 1.47 3.20
N GLN A 64 -22.70 2.07 3.52
CA GLN A 64 -23.38 3.01 2.62
C GLN A 64 -22.53 4.27 2.38
N THR A 65 -21.93 4.84 3.42
CA THR A 65 -21.04 5.99 3.31
C THR A 65 -19.82 5.66 2.45
N MET A 66 -19.13 4.54 2.72
CA MET A 66 -17.96 4.12 1.95
C MET A 66 -18.31 3.81 0.49
N HIS A 67 -19.47 3.20 0.22
CA HIS A 67 -19.95 2.98 -1.14
C HIS A 67 -20.21 4.30 -1.90
N ASN A 68 -20.67 5.33 -1.19
CA ASN A 68 -20.99 6.63 -1.78
C ASN A 68 -19.77 7.56 -1.89
N LEU A 69 -18.66 7.22 -1.24
CA LEU A 69 -17.37 7.89 -1.44
C LEU A 69 -16.86 7.55 -2.85
N LYS A 70 -17.22 8.39 -3.82
CA LYS A 70 -16.60 8.39 -5.14
C LYS A 70 -15.40 9.32 -5.13
N PRO A 71 -14.28 8.94 -5.78
CA PRO A 71 -13.20 9.87 -6.05
C PRO A 71 -13.77 11.13 -6.71
N VAL A 72 -13.48 12.30 -6.14
CA VAL A 72 -13.84 13.56 -6.79
C VAL A 72 -13.06 13.61 -8.10
N PRO A 73 -13.73 13.75 -9.26
CA PRO A 73 -13.03 13.92 -10.51
C PRO A 73 -12.24 15.23 -10.42
N THR A 74 -10.93 15.12 -10.23
CA THR A 74 -10.05 16.28 -10.38
C THR A 74 -10.08 16.67 -11.86
N SER A 75 -10.22 17.97 -12.17
CA SER A 75 -10.45 18.44 -13.55
C SER A 75 -9.33 18.08 -14.55
N LEU A 76 -8.24 17.48 -14.06
CA LEU A 76 -7.04 17.10 -14.80
C LEU A 76 -6.87 15.59 -15.00
N TYR A 77 -7.71 14.72 -14.41
CA TYR A 77 -7.51 13.27 -14.48
C TYR A 77 -8.24 12.60 -15.67
N GLY A 78 -9.27 13.23 -16.23
CA GLY A 78 -10.07 12.63 -17.32
C GLY A 78 -9.75 13.09 -18.74
N ARG A 79 -8.86 14.09 -18.92
CA ARG A 79 -8.69 14.76 -20.22
C ARG A 79 -7.25 15.11 -20.56
N LYS A 80 -6.29 14.27 -20.18
CA LYS A 80 -4.94 14.37 -20.75
C LYS A 80 -4.99 13.76 -22.15
N THR A 81 -5.26 14.57 -23.16
CA THR A 81 -4.85 14.22 -24.52
C THR A 81 -3.34 14.18 -24.51
N VAL A 82 -2.76 13.00 -24.29
CA VAL A 82 -1.32 12.82 -24.36
C VAL A 82 -0.93 13.13 -25.80
N PHE A 83 -0.17 14.21 -26.00
CA PHE A 83 0.38 14.51 -27.31
C PHE A 83 1.41 13.43 -27.63
N VAL A 84 1.11 12.61 -28.64
CA VAL A 84 2.00 11.57 -29.16
C VAL A 84 2.46 12.01 -30.54
N HIS A 85 3.77 12.14 -30.72
CA HIS A 85 4.34 12.48 -32.01
C HIS A 85 4.04 11.36 -33.03
N PRO A 86 3.57 11.67 -34.26
CA PRO A 86 3.22 10.64 -35.26
C PRO A 86 4.37 9.68 -35.57
N GLU A 87 5.60 10.20 -35.62
CA GLU A 87 6.81 9.41 -35.91
C GLU A 87 7.24 8.52 -34.73
N LEU A 88 6.61 8.62 -33.56
CA LEU A 88 6.88 7.69 -32.46
C LEU A 88 6.55 6.25 -32.87
N SER A 89 5.54 6.08 -33.73
CA SER A 89 5.17 4.80 -34.35
C SER A 89 6.25 4.24 -35.28
N GLN A 90 7.19 5.06 -35.73
CA GLN A 90 8.27 4.73 -36.68
C GLN A 90 9.68 4.78 -36.04
N CYS A 91 9.82 5.33 -34.84
CA CYS A 91 11.10 5.55 -34.16
C CYS A 91 11.91 4.26 -33.90
N THR A 92 13.12 4.16 -34.45
CA THR A 92 13.96 2.95 -34.39
C THR A 92 14.54 2.65 -33.01
N HIS A 93 14.62 3.65 -32.14
CA HIS A 93 15.23 3.54 -30.81
C HIS A 93 14.31 4.11 -29.72
N VAL A 94 14.36 3.51 -28.54
CA VAL A 94 13.57 3.97 -27.37
C VAL A 94 14.44 4.07 -26.13
N PHE A 95 14.11 4.99 -25.24
CA PHE A 95 14.73 5.12 -23.92
C PHE A 95 13.89 4.41 -22.87
N LEU A 96 14.51 3.69 -21.95
CA LEU A 96 13.81 2.95 -20.90
C LEU A 96 13.88 3.67 -19.56
N ARG A 97 12.72 3.94 -18.97
CA ARG A 97 12.65 4.62 -17.67
C ARG A 97 13.00 3.68 -16.52
N HIS A 98 13.70 4.22 -15.53
CA HIS A 98 13.95 3.57 -14.24
C HIS A 98 12.94 4.10 -13.22
N ASP A 99 11.99 3.26 -12.81
CA ASP A 99 10.99 3.62 -11.79
C ASP A 99 11.43 3.29 -10.35
N ALA A 100 12.65 2.78 -10.17
CA ALA A 100 13.24 2.54 -8.86
C ALA A 100 13.79 3.84 -8.22
N LEU A 101 14.07 3.80 -6.91
CA LEU A 101 14.76 4.88 -6.22
C LEU A 101 16.12 5.14 -6.89
N ARG A 102 16.31 6.37 -7.37
CA ARG A 102 17.49 6.80 -8.11
C ARG A 102 18.46 7.55 -7.21
N LYS A 103 19.75 7.42 -7.48
CA LYS A 103 20.76 8.26 -6.85
C LYS A 103 20.65 9.71 -7.36
N PRO A 104 21.06 10.72 -6.57
CA PRO A 104 21.17 12.07 -7.07
C PRO A 104 21.99 12.11 -8.37
N LEU A 105 21.54 12.91 -9.35
CA LEU A 105 22.17 13.08 -10.66
C LEU A 105 22.21 11.85 -11.60
N GLN A 106 21.59 10.73 -11.23
CA GLN A 106 21.42 9.60 -12.15
C GLN A 106 20.35 9.94 -13.19
N SER A 107 20.50 9.55 -14.47
CA SER A 107 19.46 9.75 -15.48
C SER A 107 18.18 8.98 -15.15
N SER A 108 17.02 9.49 -15.59
CA SER A 108 15.73 8.80 -15.41
C SER A 108 15.54 7.67 -16.38
N CYS A 109 16.28 7.71 -17.49
CA CYS A 109 16.18 6.74 -18.54
C CYS A 109 17.56 6.21 -18.89
N ASP A 110 17.61 4.93 -19.25
CA ASP A 110 18.75 4.34 -19.93
C ASP A 110 18.58 4.48 -21.44
N GLY A 111 19.72 4.72 -22.09
CA GLY A 111 20.11 4.52 -23.49
C GLY A 111 19.05 4.49 -24.61
N PRO A 112 19.43 4.84 -25.84
CA PRO A 112 18.64 4.44 -26.99
C PRO A 112 18.81 2.93 -27.23
N PHE A 113 17.76 2.16 -27.03
CA PHE A 113 17.72 0.73 -27.36
C PHE A 113 16.97 0.50 -28.66
N ALA A 114 17.53 -0.35 -29.53
CA ALA A 114 16.91 -0.68 -30.80
C ALA A 114 15.62 -1.48 -30.58
N VAL A 115 14.54 -1.06 -31.25
CA VAL A 115 13.24 -1.74 -31.23
C VAL A 115 13.28 -2.95 -32.17
N VAL A 116 13.04 -4.15 -31.63
CA VAL A 116 13.07 -5.41 -32.41
C VAL A 116 11.74 -5.66 -33.11
N LYS A 117 10.62 -5.38 -32.44
CA LYS A 117 9.25 -5.52 -32.96
C LYS A 117 8.35 -4.53 -32.24
N ARG A 118 7.37 -3.95 -32.94
CA ARG A 118 6.32 -3.15 -32.32
C ARG A 118 5.07 -3.99 -32.06
N SER A 119 4.46 -3.82 -30.90
CA SER A 119 3.15 -4.38 -30.54
C SER A 119 2.46 -3.40 -29.61
N GLU A 120 1.14 -3.51 -29.45
CA GLU A 120 0.34 -2.50 -28.74
C GLU A 120 0.76 -2.27 -27.28
N LYS A 121 1.17 -3.33 -26.57
CA LYS A 121 1.49 -3.27 -25.13
C LYS A 121 2.97 -3.54 -24.82
N LEU A 122 3.64 -4.28 -25.69
CA LEU A 122 4.97 -4.83 -25.44
C LEU A 122 5.88 -4.52 -26.62
N ILE A 123 6.98 -3.84 -26.34
CA ILE A 123 8.02 -3.58 -27.34
C ILE A 123 9.28 -4.30 -26.89
N PRO A 124 9.65 -5.43 -27.52
CA PRO A 124 10.95 -6.03 -27.29
C PRO A 124 12.04 -5.10 -27.84
N VAL A 125 13.03 -4.82 -26.99
CA VAL A 125 14.20 -4.00 -27.31
C VAL A 125 15.48 -4.81 -27.13
N GLN A 126 16.50 -4.43 -27.89
CA GLN A 126 17.81 -5.05 -27.81
C GLN A 126 18.69 -4.30 -26.80
N ARG A 127 19.05 -4.97 -25.70
CA ARG A 127 19.96 -4.44 -24.66
C ARG A 127 21.11 -5.42 -24.48
N GLN A 128 22.34 -4.96 -24.71
CA GLN A 128 23.57 -5.76 -24.54
C GLN A 128 23.52 -7.12 -25.27
N GLY A 129 23.01 -7.16 -26.50
CA GLY A 129 22.91 -8.41 -27.26
C GLY A 129 21.73 -9.32 -26.86
N LYS A 130 20.95 -8.96 -25.84
CA LYS A 130 19.79 -9.73 -25.36
C LYS A 130 18.48 -8.99 -25.62
N LYS A 131 17.44 -9.76 -25.98
CA LYS A 131 16.07 -9.26 -26.11
C LYS A 131 15.46 -9.05 -24.73
N ASN A 132 15.05 -7.82 -24.44
CA ASN A 132 14.35 -7.46 -23.21
C ASN A 132 12.99 -6.88 -23.55
N TRP A 133 12.00 -7.11 -22.71
CA TRP A 133 10.65 -6.61 -22.93
C TRP A 133 10.46 -5.27 -22.23
N CYS A 134 9.81 -4.34 -22.92
CA CYS A 134 9.44 -3.05 -22.37
C CYS A 134 7.92 -2.89 -22.47
N PHE A 135 7.30 -2.60 -21.34
CA PHE A 135 5.86 -2.40 -21.24
C PHE A 135 5.54 -0.93 -21.51
N TYR A 136 4.59 -0.69 -22.42
CA TYR A 136 3.89 0.57 -22.51
C TYR A 136 2.54 0.38 -21.81
N GLY A 137 2.42 0.91 -20.60
CA GLY A 137 1.19 0.80 -19.82
C GLY A 137 1.33 1.45 -18.45
N TRP A 138 0.90 2.70 -18.36
CA TRP A 138 0.47 3.32 -17.12
C TRP A 138 -1.03 3.60 -17.30
N ASP A 139 -1.82 2.55 -17.16
CA ASP A 139 -3.25 2.65 -16.82
C ASP A 139 -3.39 2.39 -15.33
#